data_AF-A0A419HP22-F1
#
_entry.id   AF-A0A419HP22-F1
#
_cell.length_a   1.000
_cell.length_b   1.000
_cell.length_c   1.000
_cell.angle_alpha   90.00
_cell.angle_beta   90.00
_cell.angle_gamma   90.00
#
_symmetry.space_group_name_H-M   'P 1'
#
loop_
_entity.id
_entity.type
_entity.pdbx_description
1 polymer ?
#
loop_
_entity_poly.entity_id
_entity_poly.type
_entity_poly.pdbx_seq_one_letter_code
_entity_poly.pdbx_strand_id
1 'polypeptide(L)'
;MDPLLTELKDLFSAVDPVPAAVTAAALNAPMVVRRSGVLGAKFLRRDGAARGVRGCGRLRFRTADCELDIMVDRVRDSVSLRGMSTVPGTTIRACQPVGGGTAVVDESGQFLIDGLRKGPLCLVVQLPTGSLLRTDWWVV
;
A
#
# COMPACT_ATOMS: atom_id res chain seq x y z
N MET A 1 21.91 -9.38 15.44
CA MET A 1 22.75 -8.51 14.61
C MET A 1 24.01 -8.27 15.40
N ASP A 2 25.16 -8.49 14.77
CA ASP A 2 26.47 -8.40 15.41
C ASP A 2 26.75 -6.93 15.80
N PRO A 3 27.05 -6.62 17.07
CA PRO A 3 27.28 -5.23 17.53
C PRO A 3 28.39 -4.51 16.74
N LEU A 4 29.41 -5.26 16.29
CA LEU A 4 30.49 -4.73 15.45
C LEU A 4 30.00 -4.23 14.10
N LEU A 5 29.01 -4.89 13.49
CA LEU A 5 28.47 -4.47 12.20
C LEU A 5 27.63 -3.20 12.31
N THR A 6 26.98 -2.98 13.45
CA THR A 6 26.25 -1.73 13.71
C THR A 6 27.22 -0.57 13.85
N GLU A 7 28.27 -0.75 14.65
CA GLU A 7 29.28 0.30 14.87
C GLU A 7 30.03 0.67 13.58
N LEU A 8 30.37 -0.33 12.76
CA LEU A 8 30.99 -0.11 11.45
C LEU A 8 30.07 0.70 10.53
N LYS A 9 28.78 0.37 10.48
CA LYS A 9 27.78 1.06 9.66
C LYS A 9 27.61 2.52 10.07
N ASP A 10 27.60 2.80 11.36
CA ASP A 10 27.46 4.15 11.89
C ASP A 10 28.70 4.99 11.54
N LEU A 11 29.88 4.39 11.62
CA LEU A 11 31.13 5.04 11.24
C LEU A 11 31.20 5.35 9.73
N PHE A 12 30.77 4.42 8.86
CA PHE A 12 30.65 4.68 7.43
C PHE A 12 29.65 5.79 7.10
N SER A 13 28.52 5.84 7.81
CA SER A 13 27.49 6.87 7.60
C SER A 13 27.96 8.27 8.03
N ALA A 14 28.90 8.34 8.97
CA ALA A 14 29.49 9.60 9.44
C ALA A 14 30.61 10.11 8.52
N VAL A 15 31.42 9.19 7.95
CA VAL A 15 32.57 9.54 7.11
C VAL A 15 32.15 9.82 5.66
N ASP A 16 31.16 9.09 5.14
CA ASP A 16 30.64 9.26 3.78
C ASP A 16 29.10 9.35 3.79
N PRO A 17 28.55 10.52 4.16
CA PRO A 17 27.11 10.70 4.21
C PRO A 17 26.53 10.64 2.80
N VAL A 18 25.44 9.88 2.64
CA VAL A 18 24.73 9.80 1.35
C VAL A 18 24.33 11.22 0.91
N PRO A 19 24.79 11.70 -0.25
CA PRO A 19 24.51 13.05 -0.69
C PRO A 19 23.00 13.31 -0.75
N ALA A 20 22.58 14.49 -0.30
CA ALA A 20 21.16 14.87 -0.22
C ALA A 20 20.43 14.71 -1.56
N ALA A 21 21.14 14.90 -2.68
CA ALA A 21 20.62 14.69 -4.03
C ALA A 21 20.27 13.22 -4.32
N VAL A 22 21.02 12.26 -3.78
CA VAL A 22 20.78 10.81 -3.95
C VAL A 22 19.61 10.36 -3.06
N THR A 23 19.51 10.87 -1.84
CA THR A 23 18.36 10.62 -0.96
C THR A 23 17.08 11.23 -1.51
N ALA A 24 17.14 12.48 -2.00
CA ALA A 24 16.03 13.12 -2.69
C ALA A 24 15.68 12.38 -3.99
N ALA A 25 16.65 11.97 -4.79
CA ALA A 25 16.41 11.20 -6.02
C ALA A 25 15.86 9.80 -5.75
N ALA A 26 16.24 9.13 -4.66
CA ALA A 26 15.68 7.85 -4.24
C ALA A 26 14.25 7.98 -3.70
N LEU A 27 13.98 9.05 -2.93
CA LEU A 27 12.63 9.40 -2.47
C LEU A 27 11.72 9.84 -3.63
N ASN A 28 12.30 10.45 -4.67
CA ASN A 28 11.63 10.90 -5.88
C ASN A 28 11.76 9.92 -7.06
N ALA A 29 12.38 8.74 -6.85
CA ALA A 29 12.70 7.79 -7.91
C ALA A 29 11.41 7.18 -8.50
N PRO A 30 11.06 7.46 -9.76
CA PRO A 30 9.76 7.10 -10.34
C PRO A 30 9.64 5.65 -10.86
N MET A 31 10.47 4.69 -10.45
CA MET A 31 10.50 3.37 -11.12
C MET A 31 9.26 2.46 -10.92
N VAL A 32 8.22 2.93 -10.21
CA VAL A 32 6.85 2.33 -10.23
C VAL A 32 5.78 3.35 -10.68
N VAL A 33 6.17 4.60 -10.89
CA VAL A 33 5.25 5.74 -11.04
C VAL A 33 5.60 6.55 -12.29
N ARG A 34 5.47 6.01 -13.51
CA ARG A 34 5.22 6.77 -14.76
C ARG A 34 4.72 5.87 -15.89
N ARG A 35 3.54 5.27 -15.77
CA ARG A 35 2.80 4.73 -16.93
C ARG A 35 1.30 4.58 -16.68
N SER A 36 0.66 5.65 -16.22
CA SER A 36 -0.75 5.92 -16.56
C SER A 36 -1.04 7.37 -16.22
N GLY A 37 -1.28 8.18 -17.25
CA GLY A 37 -1.48 9.63 -17.17
C GLY A 37 -2.83 10.01 -16.58
N VAL A 38 -3.12 9.63 -15.34
CA VAL A 38 -4.30 10.09 -14.61
C VAL A 38 -3.85 11.14 -13.59
N LEU A 39 -3.85 12.39 -14.05
CA LEU A 39 -3.75 13.58 -13.20
C LEU A 39 -4.96 13.56 -12.23
N GLY A 40 -4.72 13.28 -10.94
CA GLY A 40 -5.76 13.33 -9.92
C GLY A 40 -5.67 12.31 -8.78
N ALA A 41 -4.78 11.33 -8.86
CA ALA A 41 -4.64 10.33 -7.79
C ALA A 41 -4.00 10.94 -6.53
N LYS A 42 -4.74 10.98 -5.40
CA LYS A 42 -4.15 11.24 -4.08
C LYS A 42 -3.48 9.95 -3.60
N PHE A 43 -2.17 10.01 -3.36
CA PHE A 43 -1.43 8.89 -2.77
C PHE A 43 -1.66 8.86 -1.27
N LEU A 44 -2.20 7.74 -0.76
CA LEU A 44 -2.42 7.59 0.67
C LEU A 44 -1.16 7.05 1.33
N ARG A 45 -0.55 7.88 2.19
CA ARG A 45 0.42 7.38 3.17
C ARG A 45 -0.33 6.66 4.27
N ARG A 46 0.19 5.49 4.63
CA ARG A 46 -0.29 4.68 5.76
C ARG A 46 -0.28 5.50 7.05
N ASP A 47 -1.40 5.53 7.76
CA ASP A 47 -1.42 6.05 9.14
C ASP A 47 -0.77 5.00 10.06
N GLY A 48 0.45 5.28 10.50
CA GLY A 48 1.15 4.51 11.53
C GLY A 48 2.15 3.43 11.05
N ALA A 49 3.10 3.14 11.94
CA ALA A 49 4.19 2.20 11.73
C ALA A 49 3.74 0.75 11.97
N ALA A 50 3.01 0.14 11.05
CA ALA A 50 2.88 -1.31 11.14
C ALA A 50 4.16 -1.98 10.62
N ARG A 51 4.89 -2.58 11.58
CA ARG A 51 5.94 -3.59 11.37
C ARG A 51 5.55 -4.49 10.20
N GLY A 52 6.52 -4.79 9.33
CA GLY A 52 6.35 -5.70 8.20
C GLY A 52 5.50 -6.90 8.60
N VAL A 53 4.38 -7.08 7.92
CA VAL A 53 3.30 -7.92 8.44
C VAL A 53 3.74 -9.38 8.34
N ARG A 54 4.14 -9.97 9.48
CA ARG A 54 4.08 -11.42 9.73
C ARG A 54 2.70 -11.68 10.39
N GLY A 55 1.76 -12.34 9.72
CA GLY A 55 0.36 -12.58 10.17
C GLY A 55 -0.76 -11.81 9.44
N CYS A 56 -2.03 -11.98 9.86
CA CYS A 56 -3.14 -11.14 9.38
C CYS A 56 -2.84 -9.66 9.70
N GLY A 57 -3.00 -8.77 8.71
CA GLY A 57 -2.60 -7.37 8.84
C GLY A 57 -3.79 -6.44 8.64
N ARG A 58 -4.02 -5.52 9.57
CA ARG A 58 -5.00 -4.45 9.40
C ARG A 58 -4.32 -3.19 8.84
N LEU A 59 -4.92 -2.59 7.82
CA LEU A 59 -4.49 -1.35 7.19
C LEU A 59 -5.63 -0.35 7.27
N ARG A 60 -5.34 0.86 7.74
CA ARG A 60 -6.31 1.94 7.76
C ARG A 60 -5.80 3.10 6.92
N PHE A 61 -6.67 3.63 6.09
CA PHE A 61 -6.43 4.81 5.28
C PHE A 61 -7.54 5.81 5.55
N ARG A 62 -7.17 7.05 5.83
CA ARG A 62 -8.13 8.13 6.04
C ARG A 62 -7.83 9.27 5.09
N THR A 63 -8.89 9.80 4.48
CA THR A 63 -8.87 11.01 3.68
C THR A 63 -9.99 11.93 4.15
N ALA A 64 -10.03 13.16 3.62
CA ALA A 64 -11.18 14.03 3.81
C ALA A 64 -12.48 13.41 3.23
N ASP A 65 -12.35 12.55 2.21
CA ASP A 65 -13.47 12.11 1.38
C ASP A 65 -13.95 10.68 1.72
N CYS A 66 -13.10 9.88 2.39
CA CYS A 66 -13.37 8.47 2.72
C CYS A 66 -12.40 7.95 3.79
N GLU A 67 -12.89 7.05 4.64
CA GLU A 67 -12.08 6.17 5.48
C GLU A 67 -12.22 4.72 5.01
N LEU A 68 -11.08 4.05 4.85
CA LEU A 68 -10.95 2.70 4.37
C LEU A 68 -10.17 1.86 5.38
N ASP A 69 -10.78 0.80 5.87
CA ASP A 69 -10.18 -0.15 6.80
C ASP A 69 -10.12 -1.53 6.15
N ILE A 70 -8.94 -2.11 6.06
CA ILE A 70 -8.68 -3.33 5.30
C ILE A 70 -8.00 -4.34 6.20
N MET A 71 -8.59 -5.52 6.32
CA MET A 71 -8.00 -6.70 6.89
C MET A 71 -7.46 -7.59 5.78
N VAL A 72 -6.20 -7.97 5.93
CA VAL A 72 -5.47 -8.83 5.01
C VAL A 72 -5.34 -10.19 5.66
N ASP A 73 -6.06 -11.15 5.11
CA ASP A 73 -6.00 -12.55 5.53
C ASP A 73 -5.11 -13.34 4.58
N ARG A 74 -4.34 -14.28 5.14
CA ARG A 74 -3.41 -15.12 4.39
C ARG A 74 -3.61 -16.58 4.75
N VAL A 75 -3.90 -17.39 3.76
CA VAL A 75 -4.03 -18.84 3.90
C VAL A 75 -3.15 -19.50 2.85
N ARG A 76 -2.04 -20.10 3.30
CA ARG A 76 -0.99 -20.65 2.42
C ARG A 76 -0.47 -19.59 1.46
N ASP A 77 -0.71 -19.71 0.15
CA ASP A 77 -0.31 -18.76 -0.89
C ASP A 77 -1.45 -17.90 -1.41
N SER A 78 -2.65 -18.08 -0.85
CA SER A 78 -3.81 -17.24 -1.13
C SER A 78 -3.87 -16.08 -0.13
N VAL A 79 -4.17 -14.90 -0.67
CA VAL A 79 -4.37 -13.65 0.05
C VAL A 79 -5.81 -13.21 -0.21
N SER A 80 -6.49 -12.79 0.84
CA SER A 80 -7.79 -12.13 0.73
C SER A 80 -7.77 -10.79 1.46
N LEU A 81 -8.48 -9.83 0.88
CA LEU A 81 -8.68 -8.50 1.42
C LEU A 81 -10.15 -8.39 1.78
N ARG A 82 -10.42 -8.20 3.06
CA ARG A 82 -11.74 -7.84 3.56
C ARG A 82 -11.65 -6.44 4.08
N GLY A 83 -12.66 -5.60 3.87
CA GLY A 83 -12.59 -4.28 4.46
C GLY A 83 -13.91 -3.58 4.51
N MET A 84 -13.83 -2.39 5.09
CA MET A 84 -14.93 -1.46 5.20
C MET A 84 -14.53 -0.10 4.63
N SER A 85 -15.44 0.53 3.91
CA SER A 85 -15.35 1.90 3.42
C SER A 85 -16.55 2.67 3.95
N THR A 86 -16.33 3.93 4.35
CA THR A 86 -17.43 4.81 4.78
C THR A 86 -18.35 5.24 3.63
N VAL A 87 -17.97 4.95 2.38
CA VAL A 87 -18.71 5.36 1.17
C VAL A 87 -19.13 4.12 0.37
N PRO A 88 -20.42 3.73 0.40
CA PRO A 88 -20.99 2.69 -0.45
C PRO A 88 -20.81 2.98 -1.95
N GLY A 89 -20.78 1.94 -2.78
CA GLY A 89 -20.58 2.07 -4.23
C GLY A 89 -19.14 2.42 -4.64
N THR A 90 -18.23 2.58 -3.68
CA THR A 90 -16.79 2.72 -3.95
C THR A 90 -16.27 1.46 -4.63
N THR A 91 -15.56 1.61 -5.74
CA THR A 91 -14.94 0.49 -6.44
C THR A 91 -13.50 0.32 -5.99
N ILE A 92 -13.16 -0.87 -5.51
CA ILE A 92 -11.81 -1.21 -5.04
C ILE A 92 -11.22 -2.24 -5.98
N ARG A 93 -10.10 -1.89 -6.61
CA ARG A 93 -9.37 -2.74 -7.52
C ARG A 93 -8.01 -3.09 -6.94
N ALA A 94 -7.78 -4.37 -6.70
CA ALA A 94 -6.50 -4.94 -6.38
C ALA A 94 -5.73 -5.28 -7.66
N CYS A 95 -4.57 -4.63 -7.83
CA CYS A 95 -3.67 -4.78 -8.95
C CYS A 95 -2.41 -5.52 -8.51
N GLN A 96 -2.10 -6.63 -9.19
CA GLN A 96 -0.86 -7.39 -9.01
C GLN A 96 -0.22 -7.64 -10.38
N PRO A 97 1.10 -7.93 -10.45
CA PRO A 97 1.74 -8.27 -11.73
C PRO A 97 1.14 -9.51 -12.39
N VAL A 98 0.65 -10.45 -11.58
CA VAL A 98 -0.03 -11.66 -12.04
C VAL A 98 -1.34 -11.78 -11.28
N GLY A 99 -2.45 -11.46 -11.97
CA GLY A 99 -3.80 -11.49 -11.41
C GLY A 99 -4.23 -10.15 -10.81
N GLY A 100 -5.16 -10.24 -9.86
CA GLY A 100 -5.83 -9.09 -9.26
C GLY A 100 -7.31 -9.39 -9.04
N GLY A 101 -8.02 -8.41 -8.52
CA GLY A 101 -9.44 -8.54 -8.25
C GLY A 101 -10.11 -7.19 -8.16
N THR A 102 -11.43 -7.16 -8.32
CA THR A 102 -12.22 -5.94 -8.15
C THR A 102 -13.41 -6.27 -7.28
N ALA A 103 -13.71 -5.40 -6.33
CA ALA A 103 -14.91 -5.45 -5.52
C ALA A 103 -15.56 -4.07 -5.48
N VAL A 104 -16.89 -4.07 -5.38
CA VAL A 104 -17.66 -2.86 -5.11
C VAL A 104 -18.08 -2.92 -3.65
N VAL A 105 -17.92 -1.80 -2.96
CA VAL A 105 -18.35 -1.64 -1.58
C VAL A 105 -19.88 -1.67 -1.55
N ASP A 106 -20.44 -2.60 -0.78
CA ASP A 106 -21.88 -2.75 -0.62
C ASP A 106 -22.52 -1.63 0.23
N GLU A 107 -23.84 -1.67 0.39
CA GLU A 107 -24.59 -0.69 1.18
C GLU A 107 -24.21 -0.67 2.67
N SER A 108 -23.68 -1.79 3.18
CA SER A 108 -23.16 -1.88 4.55
C SER A 108 -21.73 -1.35 4.68
N GLY A 109 -21.14 -0.89 3.58
CA GLY A 109 -19.77 -0.40 3.53
C GLY A 109 -18.74 -1.52 3.41
N GLN A 110 -19.13 -2.78 3.19
CA GLN A 110 -18.21 -3.92 3.17
C GLN A 110 -17.75 -4.28 1.77
N PHE A 111 -16.56 -4.88 1.67
CA PHE A 111 -16.05 -5.49 0.44
C PHE A 111 -15.15 -6.70 0.74
N LEU A 112 -15.05 -7.59 -0.24
CA LEU A 112 -14.16 -8.75 -0.23
C LEU A 112 -13.49 -8.90 -1.59
N ILE A 113 -12.17 -9.03 -1.60
CA ILE A 113 -11.38 -9.45 -2.76
C ILE A 113 -10.61 -10.70 -2.35
N ASP A 114 -10.79 -11.80 -3.06
CA ASP A 114 -10.11 -13.07 -2.83
C ASP A 114 -9.21 -13.47 -4.01
N GLY A 115 -8.54 -14.61 -3.87
CA GLY A 115 -7.71 -15.19 -4.93
C GLY A 115 -6.42 -14.41 -5.24
N LEU A 116 -6.02 -13.47 -4.40
CA LEU A 116 -4.77 -12.72 -4.57
C LEU A 116 -3.58 -13.58 -4.14
N ARG A 117 -2.38 -13.23 -4.63
CA ARG A 117 -1.13 -13.91 -4.28
C ARG A 117 -0.27 -13.04 -3.38
N LYS A 118 0.69 -13.65 -2.69
CA LYS A 118 1.77 -12.91 -2.04
C LYS A 118 2.60 -12.17 -3.10
N GLY A 119 3.13 -11.00 -2.73
CA GLY A 119 3.94 -10.17 -3.61
C GLY A 119 3.50 -8.70 -3.59
N PRO A 120 3.90 -7.92 -4.61
CA PRO A 120 3.52 -6.52 -4.72
C PRO A 120 2.01 -6.40 -4.98
N LEU A 121 1.38 -5.49 -4.25
CA LEU A 121 -0.04 -5.23 -4.34
C LEU A 121 -0.27 -3.72 -4.38
N CYS A 122 -1.06 -3.30 -5.37
CA CYS A 122 -1.56 -1.94 -5.47
C CYS A 122 -3.08 -1.96 -5.31
N LEU A 123 -3.65 -1.08 -4.49
CA LEU A 123 -5.10 -0.86 -4.48
C LEU A 123 -5.42 0.46 -5.15
N VAL A 124 -6.35 0.42 -6.11
CA VAL A 124 -6.98 1.59 -6.71
C VAL A 124 -8.40 1.67 -6.19
N VAL A 125 -8.72 2.76 -5.50
CA VAL A 125 -10.02 2.99 -4.88
C VAL A 125 -10.67 4.15 -5.61
N GLN A 126 -11.80 3.90 -6.25
CA GLN A 126 -12.56 4.88 -7.01
C GLN A 126 -13.86 5.18 -6.26
N LEU A 127 -13.96 6.40 -5.74
CA LEU A 127 -15.16 6.86 -5.06
C LEU A 127 -16.23 7.22 -6.12
N PRO A 128 -17.52 7.12 -5.78
CA PRO A 128 -18.61 7.58 -6.65
C PRO A 128 -18.53 9.08 -7.01
N THR A 129 -17.88 9.88 -6.15
CA THR A 129 -17.61 11.30 -6.38
C THR A 129 -16.57 11.56 -7.48
N GLY A 130 -15.94 10.52 -8.03
CA GLY A 130 -14.88 10.60 -9.05
C GLY A 130 -13.47 10.71 -8.47
N SER A 131 -13.32 10.79 -7.14
CA SER A 131 -12.01 10.77 -6.50
C SER A 131 -11.33 9.41 -6.65
N LEU A 132 -10.04 9.44 -6.98
CA LEU A 132 -9.21 8.24 -7.14
C LEU A 132 -8.12 8.23 -6.07
N LEU A 133 -8.08 7.15 -5.29
CA LEU A 133 -7.04 6.91 -4.29
C LEU A 133 -6.20 5.71 -4.72
N ARG A 134 -4.89 5.79 -4.52
CA ARG A 134 -3.96 4.71 -4.83
C ARG A 134 -3.08 4.38 -3.63
N THR A 135 -2.88 3.09 -3.41
CA THR A 135 -1.95 2.54 -2.41
C THR A 135 -1.01 1.56 -3.07
N ASP A 136 0.25 1.49 -2.63
CA ASP A 136 1.23 0.52 -3.11
C ASP A 136 1.96 -0.08 -1.90
N TRP A 137 1.98 -1.41 -1.80
CA TRP A 137 2.56 -2.12 -0.67
C TRP A 137 2.89 -3.58 -1.04
N TRP A 138 3.55 -4.29 -0.13
CA TRP A 138 3.98 -5.67 -0.35
C TRP A 138 3.29 -6.60 0.64
N VAL A 139 2.71 -7.68 0.11
CA VAL A 139 2.16 -8.79 0.90
C VAL A 139 3.22 -9.88 0.96
N VAL A 140 3.81 -10.08 2.15
CA VAL A 140 4.75 -11.18 2.41
C VAL A 140 3.97 -12.46 2.74
#